data_AF-A0A1G6XZ63-F1
#
_entry.id   AF-A0A1G6XZ63-F1
#
_cell.length_a   1.000
_cell.length_b   1.000
_cell.length_c   1.000
_cell.angle_alpha   90.00
_cell.angle_beta   90.00
_cell.angle_gamma   90.00
#
_symmetry.space_group_name_H-M   'P 1'
#
loop_
_entity.id
_entity.type
_entity.pdbx_description
1 polymer ?
#
loop_
_entity_poly.entity_id
_entity_poly.type
_entity_poly.pdbx_seq_one_letter_code
_entity_poly.pdbx_strand_id
1 'polypeptide(L)' 'EDQSRLRRGHGAQNMALVRRFAFNIIRAGRGRRSIKTTRKVAGWDPAIIAQLIADPVH' A
#
# COMPACT_ATOMS: atom_id res chain seq x y z
N GLU A 1 6.52 25.61 9.51
CA GLU A 1 7.40 24.73 10.31
C GLU A 1 6.64 23.41 10.45
N ASP A 2 7.27 22.25 10.20
CA ASP A 2 6.63 20.98 9.76
C ASP A 2 6.32 21.00 8.24
N GLN A 3 6.76 20.12 7.31
CA GLN A 3 7.08 18.68 7.32
C GLN A 3 8.19 18.31 6.30
N SER A 4 8.96 19.28 5.79
CA SER A 4 9.95 19.02 4.72
C SER A 4 11.26 18.38 5.19
N ARG A 5 11.38 18.03 6.48
CA ARG A 5 12.61 17.48 7.08
C ARG A 5 12.92 16.03 6.69
N LEU A 6 12.02 15.33 6.00
CA LEU A 6 12.26 13.95 5.55
C LEU A 6 12.99 13.81 4.20
N ARG A 7 13.47 14.91 3.60
CA ARG A 7 14.27 14.88 2.35
C ARG A 7 15.79 14.94 2.55
N ARG A 8 16.29 14.38 3.66
CA ARG A 8 17.71 14.08 3.83
C ARG A 8 17.86 12.57 4.06
N GLY A 9 17.88 11.83 2.95
CA GLY A 9 18.10 10.38 2.93
C GLY A 9 17.05 9.62 2.11
N HIS A 10 17.49 9.01 1.01
CA HIS A 10 16.83 7.91 0.25
C HIS A 10 15.30 7.99 0.01
N GLY A 11 14.66 9.17 0.07
CA GLY A 11 13.20 9.28 0.02
C GLY A 11 12.57 8.58 -1.20
N ALA A 12 13.17 8.70 -2.38
CA ALA A 12 12.72 7.99 -3.58
C ALA A 12 12.85 6.46 -3.45
N GLN A 13 13.95 5.97 -2.88
CA GLN A 13 14.21 4.55 -2.66
C GLN A 13 13.31 3.97 -1.56
N ASN A 14 13.11 4.71 -0.47
CA ASN A 14 12.18 4.35 0.61
C ASN A 14 10.75 4.28 0.08
N MET A 15 10.35 5.26 -0.73
CA MET A 15 9.02 5.25 -1.36
C MET A 15 8.88 4.16 -2.43
N ALA A 16 9.96 3.77 -3.11
CA ALA A 16 9.94 2.60 -4.00
C ALA A 16 9.70 1.30 -3.22
N LEU A 17 10.31 1.14 -2.04
CA LEU A 17 10.06 0.01 -1.14
C LEU A 17 8.62 0.01 -0.63
N VAL A 18 8.11 1.15 -0.14
CA VAL A 18 6.72 1.29 0.33
C VAL A 18 5.73 0.95 -0.79
N ARG A 19 5.97 1.45 -2.02
CA ARG A 19 5.13 1.16 -3.18
C ARG A 19 5.15 -0.33 -3.53
N ARG A 20 6.33 -0.96 -3.50
CA ARG A 20 6.48 -2.40 -3.77
C ARG A 20 5.76 -3.24 -2.71
N PHE A 21 5.87 -2.84 -1.44
CA PHE A 21 5.19 -3.49 -0.32
C PHE A 21 3.66 -3.43 -0.48
N ALA A 22 3.11 -2.23 -0.66
CA ALA A 22 1.68 -2.02 -0.88
C ALA A 22 1.16 -2.79 -2.12
N PHE A 23 1.94 -2.80 -3.21
CA PHE A 23 1.58 -3.55 -4.41
C PHE A 23 1.51 -5.05 -4.16
N ASN A 24 2.46 -5.61 -3.40
CA ASN A 24 2.48 -7.03 -3.07
C ASN A 24 1.30 -7.44 -2.19
N ILE A 25 0.95 -6.65 -1.16
CA ILE A 25 -0.23 -6.87 -0.33
C ILE A 25 -1.49 -6.94 -1.20
N ILE A 26 -1.69 -5.95 -2.06
CA ILE A 26 -2.85 -5.90 -2.94
C ILE A 26 -2.85 -7.09 -3.91
N ARG A 27 -1.68 -7.50 -4.42
CA ARG A 27 -1.60 -8.64 -5.34
C ARG A 27 -1.97 -9.95 -4.66
N ALA A 28 -1.64 -10.11 -3.38
CA ALA A 28 -1.95 -11.29 -2.58
C ALA A 28 -3.44 -11.34 -2.21
N GLY A 29 -3.99 -10.28 -1.61
CA GLY A 29 -5.37 -10.26 -1.08
C GLY A 29 -6.47 -9.73 -2.02
N ARG A 30 -6.21 -9.52 -3.31
CA ARG A 30 -7.24 -8.97 -4.23
C ARG A 30 -8.39 -9.93 -4.55
N GLY A 31 -8.22 -11.23 -4.31
CA GLY A 31 -9.15 -12.26 -4.76
C GLY A 31 -9.51 -12.12 -6.25
N ARG A 32 -10.81 -12.13 -6.57
CA ARG A 32 -11.34 -11.98 -7.94
C ARG A 32 -11.27 -10.56 -8.51
N ARG A 33 -11.02 -9.55 -7.69
CA ARG A 33 -10.97 -8.15 -8.15
C ARG A 33 -9.68 -7.84 -8.89
N SER A 34 -9.74 -6.85 -9.78
CA SER A 34 -8.54 -6.31 -10.42
C SER A 34 -7.65 -5.58 -9.41
N ILE A 35 -6.33 -5.57 -9.65
CA ILE A 35 -5.37 -4.83 -8.81
C ILE A 35 -5.74 -3.34 -8.73
N LYS A 36 -6.21 -2.75 -9.85
CA LYS A 36 -6.59 -1.32 -9.91
C LYS A 36 -7.79 -1.04 -9.00
N THR A 37 -8.82 -1.90 -9.04
CA THR A 37 -10.03 -1.76 -8.23
C THR A 37 -9.72 -1.90 -6.74
N THR A 38 -9.01 -2.97 -6.36
CA THR A 38 -8.64 -3.20 -4.95
C THR A 38 -7.78 -2.07 -4.40
N ARG A 39 -6.80 -1.57 -5.16
CA ARG A 39 -5.99 -0.40 -4.75
C ARG A 39 -6.85 0.84 -4.52
N LYS A 40 -7.81 1.11 -5.41
CA LYS A 40 -8.69 2.27 -5.30
C LYS A 40 -9.48 2.20 -4.00
N VAL A 41 -10.17 1.09 -3.74
CA VAL A 41 -10.99 0.92 -2.52
C VAL A 41 -10.14 0.96 -1.25
N ALA A 42 -9.00 0.26 -1.24
CA ALA A 42 -8.03 0.30 -0.15
C ALA A 42 -7.51 1.72 0.15
N GLY A 43 -7.39 2.57 -0.86
CA GLY A 43 -7.00 3.97 -0.68
C GLY A 43 -8.07 4.87 -0.06
N TRP A 44 -9.35 4.45 -0.08
CA TRP A 44 -10.47 5.21 0.50
C TRP A 44 -10.85 4.73 1.90
N ASP A 45 -10.65 3.44 2.20
CA ASP A 45 -11.03 2.82 3.47
C ASP A 45 -9.85 2.08 4.11
N PRO A 46 -9.31 2.59 5.23
CA PRO A 46 -8.23 1.95 5.98
C PRO A 46 -8.59 0.53 6.47
N ALA A 47 -9.86 0.24 6.74
CA ALA A 47 -10.30 -1.08 7.19
C ALA A 47 -10.05 -2.16 6.13
N ILE A 48 -10.17 -1.78 4.84
CA ILE A 48 -9.87 -2.66 3.71
C ILE A 48 -8.38 -2.97 3.62
N ILE A 49 -7.51 -1.97 3.85
CA ILE A 49 -6.07 -2.21 3.95
C ILE A 49 -5.75 -3.12 5.14
N ALA A 50 -6.36 -2.87 6.30
CA ALA A 50 -6.13 -3.68 7.49
C ALA A 50 -6.51 -5.15 7.26
N GLN A 51 -7.64 -5.41 6.58
CA GLN A 51 -8.05 -6.76 6.18
C GLN A 51 -7.03 -7.40 5.22
N LEU A 52 -6.58 -6.67 4.20
CA LEU A 52 -5.60 -7.17 3.22
C LEU A 52 -4.24 -7.51 3.85
N ILE A 53 -3.88 -6.85 4.96
CA ILE A 53 -2.64 -7.12 5.70
C ILE A 53 -2.83 -8.30 6.66
N ALA A 54 -3.97 -8.38 7.34
CA ALA A 54 -4.28 -9.43 8.30
C ALA A 54 -4.50 -10.80 7.64
N ASP A 55 -5.06 -10.81 6.43
CA ASP A 55 -5.34 -12.02 5.67
C ASP A 55 -4.86 -11.88 4.22
N PRO A 56 -3.56 -12.09 3.96
CA PRO A 56 -2.99 -11.92 2.64
C PRO A 56 -3.30 -13.07 1.67
N VAL A 57 -3.87 -14.19 2.15
CA VAL A 57 -4.05 -15.42 1.34
C VAL A 57 -5.42 -16.05 1.61
N HIS A 58 -6.48 -15.31 1.28
CA HIS A 58 -7.82 -15.86 1.03
C HIS A 58 -8.54 -15.07 -0.09
#